data_AF-A0A222AJ58-F1
#
_entry.id   AF-A0A222AJ58-F1
#
_cell.length_a   1.000
_cell.length_b   1.000
_cell.length_c   1.000
_cell.angle_alpha   90.00
_cell.angle_beta   90.00
_cell.angle_gamma   90.00
#
_symmetry.space_group_name_H-M   'P 1'
#
loop_
_entity.id
_entity.type
_entity.pdbx_description
1 polymer ?
#
loop_
_entity_poly.entity_id
_entity_poly.type
_entity_poly.pdbx_seq_one_letter_code
_entity_poly.pdbx_strand_id
1 'polypeptide(L)'
;TKVFFRAGVLGQMEELRDDRLSKIVSWLQAYIRGYLSRKEYKKLQEQRLALQVVQRNLRKYLQLRTWPWWKLWQKVKPLLNVTRVEDEIAKLEEKAQKAQEAFEKEEKLRKELEGLNAKLLEEKTALLASIEGKEGNLSEVQERAAKLSAQKADLETQLRDTQDRLTQEEDARNQLFQAKKKLEQEVSGLKKDVEDLELSVQKAEQDKATKDHQIRNLNDEIAHQDELINKLNKEKKLQGESNQKTSEELQAAEDKVNHLNKVKQKLEQTLDELEDSLEREKKLRADVEKQRRKVEGDLKLTQEAVADLERNKKELEQTIQRKDKEISSLTAKLEDEQSLVSKLQKQIKELQGRIEELEEEVESERQARAKAEKQRADLARELEELGERLEEAGGATSAQIELNKKREAELSKLRRDLEEANIQHESTLANLRKKHNDAVSEMGEQLDQLNKL
;
A
#
# COMPACT_ATOMS: atom_id res chain seq x y z
N THR A 1 1.33 -23.12 2.33
CA THR A 1 2.28 -23.38 1.22
C THR A 1 1.74 -24.50 0.36
N LYS A 2 1.68 -24.35 -0.97
CA LYS A 2 1.16 -25.38 -1.88
C LYS A 2 2.30 -26.24 -2.42
N VAL A 3 2.08 -27.54 -2.52
CA VAL A 3 3.00 -28.48 -3.17
C VAL A 3 2.48 -28.75 -4.57
N PHE A 4 3.32 -28.55 -5.58
CA PHE A 4 2.97 -28.75 -6.98
C PHE A 4 3.59 -30.05 -7.48
N PHE A 5 2.76 -30.92 -8.06
CA PHE A 5 3.19 -32.17 -8.68
C PHE A 5 3.04 -32.09 -10.19
N ARG A 6 3.93 -32.79 -10.91
CA ARG A 6 3.78 -33.01 -12.35
C ARG A 6 2.65 -34.02 -12.59
N ALA A 7 1.98 -33.90 -13.74
CA ALA A 7 0.90 -34.79 -14.12
C ALA A 7 1.35 -36.27 -14.05
N GLY A 8 0.53 -37.11 -13.43
CA GLY A 8 0.81 -38.55 -13.22
C GLY A 8 1.66 -38.87 -11.99
N VAL A 9 2.55 -37.97 -11.55
CA VAL A 9 3.46 -38.23 -10.42
C VAL A 9 2.70 -38.38 -9.10
N LEU A 10 1.68 -37.55 -8.86
CA LEU A 10 0.86 -37.67 -7.66
C LEU A 10 0.07 -38.97 -7.64
N GLY A 11 -0.53 -39.35 -8.78
CA GLY A 11 -1.30 -40.60 -8.90
C GLY A 11 -0.46 -41.83 -8.62
N GLN A 12 0.76 -41.90 -9.18
CA GLN A 12 1.69 -43.01 -8.90
C GLN A 12 2.11 -43.06 -7.43
N MET A 13 2.35 -41.90 -6.79
CA MET A 13 2.64 -41.87 -5.36
C MET A 13 1.45 -42.26 -4.49
N GLU A 14 0.22 -41.93 -4.91
CA GLU A 14 -1.00 -42.35 -4.24
C GLU A 14 -1.24 -43.85 -4.36
N GLU A 15 -1.02 -44.46 -5.52
CA GLU A 15 -1.10 -45.92 -5.71
C GLU A 15 -0.08 -46.66 -4.81
N LEU A 16 1.17 -46.21 -4.78
CA LEU A 16 2.20 -46.76 -3.89
C LEU A 16 1.86 -46.59 -2.41
N ARG A 17 1.25 -45.45 -2.05
CA ARG A 17 0.78 -45.19 -0.70
C ARG A 17 -0.36 -46.14 -0.35
N ASP A 18 -1.32 -46.32 -1.25
CA ASP A 18 -2.49 -47.14 -1.03
C ASP A 18 -2.09 -48.62 -0.89
N ASP A 19 -1.13 -49.13 -1.66
CA ASP A 19 -0.58 -50.49 -1.47
C ASP A 19 0.07 -50.68 -0.09
N ARG A 20 0.79 -49.66 0.40
CA ARG A 20 1.47 -49.70 1.70
C ARG A 20 0.52 -49.50 2.88
N LEU A 21 -0.43 -48.57 2.75
CA LEU A 21 -1.38 -48.20 3.80
C LEU A 21 -2.63 -49.08 3.80
N SER A 22 -2.92 -49.83 2.73
CA SER A 22 -4.10 -50.69 2.62
C SER A 22 -4.25 -51.61 3.83
N LYS A 23 -3.16 -52.16 4.37
CA LYS A 23 -3.20 -52.98 5.59
C LYS A 23 -3.64 -52.20 6.82
N ILE A 24 -3.10 -51.00 7.04
CA ILE A 24 -3.41 -50.16 8.21
C ILE A 24 -4.83 -49.61 8.10
N VAL A 25 -5.22 -49.11 6.92
CA VAL A 25 -6.57 -48.61 6.66
C VAL A 25 -7.59 -49.74 6.78
N SER A 26 -7.28 -50.94 6.28
CA SER A 26 -8.14 -52.12 6.45
C SER A 26 -8.31 -52.50 7.92
N TRP A 27 -7.26 -52.39 8.74
CA TRP A 27 -7.38 -52.59 10.18
C TRP A 27 -8.28 -51.53 10.82
N LEU A 28 -8.08 -50.23 10.53
CA LEU A 28 -8.96 -49.17 11.03
C LEU A 28 -10.42 -49.42 10.64
N GLN A 29 -10.68 -49.75 9.38
CA GLN A 29 -12.02 -50.09 8.90
C GLN A 29 -12.59 -51.32 9.62
N ALA A 30 -11.78 -52.37 9.86
CA ALA A 30 -12.19 -53.55 10.61
C ALA A 30 -12.51 -53.21 12.08
N TYR A 31 -11.75 -52.33 12.72
CA TYR A 31 -12.04 -51.83 14.07
C TYR A 31 -13.35 -51.05 14.12
N ILE A 32 -13.59 -50.15 13.18
CA ILE A 32 -14.85 -49.38 13.08
C ILE A 32 -16.04 -50.34 12.86
N ARG A 33 -15.93 -51.28 11.91
CA ARG A 33 -16.97 -52.29 11.68
C ARG A 33 -17.21 -53.14 12.93
N GLY A 34 -16.15 -53.61 13.58
CA GLY A 34 -16.25 -54.36 14.83
C GLY A 34 -16.89 -53.57 15.97
N TYR A 35 -16.58 -52.28 16.11
CA TYR A 35 -17.19 -51.40 17.11
C TYR A 35 -18.69 -51.24 16.86
N LEU A 36 -19.09 -50.96 15.61
CA LEU A 36 -20.49 -50.84 15.21
C LEU A 36 -21.26 -52.15 15.43
N SER A 37 -20.72 -53.28 14.96
CA SER A 37 -21.35 -54.60 15.14
C SER A 37 -21.52 -54.96 16.60
N ARG A 38 -20.54 -54.68 17.47
CA ARG A 38 -20.68 -54.94 18.92
C ARG A 38 -21.74 -54.07 19.58
N LYS A 39 -21.83 -52.79 19.19
CA LYS A 39 -22.86 -51.87 19.70
C LYS A 39 -24.26 -52.33 19.29
N GLU A 40 -24.41 -52.80 18.05
CA GLU A 40 -25.67 -53.36 17.55
C GLU A 40 -26.01 -54.70 18.21
N TYR A 41 -25.03 -55.60 18.33
CA TYR A 41 -25.21 -56.89 18.99
C TYR A 41 -25.63 -56.75 20.45
N LYS A 42 -25.10 -55.77 21.19
CA LYS A 42 -25.53 -55.47 22.55
C LYS A 42 -27.03 -55.11 22.60
N LYS A 43 -27.54 -54.33 21.64
CA LYS A 43 -28.98 -54.05 21.53
C LYS A 43 -29.79 -55.32 21.29
N LEU A 44 -29.31 -56.22 20.43
CA LEU A 44 -29.98 -57.51 20.16
C LEU A 44 -30.00 -58.42 21.39
N GLN A 45 -28.93 -58.45 22.18
CA GLN A 45 -28.88 -59.19 23.44
C GLN A 45 -29.89 -58.65 24.46
N GLU A 46 -29.93 -57.32 24.63
CA GLU A 46 -30.91 -56.65 25.49
C GLU A 46 -32.34 -56.93 25.02
N GLN A 47 -32.59 -56.89 23.71
CA GLN A 47 -33.89 -57.20 23.13
C GLN A 47 -34.33 -58.65 23.40
N ARG A 48 -33.41 -59.62 23.34
CA ARG A 48 -33.72 -61.03 23.65
C ARG A 48 -34.16 -61.22 25.10
N LEU A 49 -33.46 -60.59 26.04
CA LEU A 49 -33.84 -60.64 27.46
C LEU A 49 -35.16 -59.90 27.72
N ALA A 50 -35.30 -58.71 27.14
CA ALA A 50 -36.53 -57.93 27.23
C ALA A 50 -37.73 -58.71 26.67
N LEU A 51 -37.56 -59.44 25.57
CA LEU A 51 -38.63 -60.25 24.97
C LEU A 51 -39.17 -61.31 25.92
N GLN A 52 -38.31 -61.98 26.70
CA GLN A 52 -38.77 -62.95 27.71
C GLN A 52 -39.60 -62.28 28.81
N VAL A 53 -39.15 -61.11 29.27
CA VAL A 53 -39.89 -60.31 30.28
C VAL A 53 -41.23 -59.85 29.71
N VAL A 54 -41.27 -59.35 28.47
CA VAL A 54 -42.49 -58.94 27.77
C VAL A 54 -43.45 -60.13 27.63
N GLN A 55 -42.99 -61.28 27.14
CA GLN A 55 -43.83 -62.48 27.00
C GLN A 55 -44.42 -62.93 28.34
N ARG A 56 -43.59 -62.95 29.41
CA ARG A 56 -44.05 -63.28 30.77
C ARG A 56 -45.11 -62.29 31.27
N ASN A 57 -44.85 -61.00 31.09
CA ASN A 57 -45.77 -59.94 31.49
C ASN A 57 -47.08 -59.97 30.71
N LEU A 58 -47.05 -60.25 29.40
CA LEU A 58 -48.25 -60.41 28.58
C LEU A 58 -49.13 -61.56 29.08
N ARG A 59 -48.53 -62.73 29.39
CA ARG A 59 -49.27 -63.86 29.97
C ARG A 59 -49.91 -63.50 31.31
N LYS A 60 -49.16 -62.82 32.20
CA LYS A 60 -49.70 -62.35 33.48
C LYS A 60 -50.80 -61.32 33.30
N TYR A 61 -50.63 -60.35 32.40
CA TYR A 61 -51.65 -59.34 32.10
C TYR A 61 -52.95 -59.96 31.57
N LEU A 62 -52.88 -61.00 30.74
CA LEU A 62 -54.06 -61.72 30.25
C LEU A 62 -54.88 -62.35 31.40
N GLN A 63 -54.21 -62.78 32.47
CA GLN A 63 -54.87 -63.27 33.70
C GLN A 63 -55.37 -62.12 34.59
N LEU A 64 -54.55 -61.06 34.71
CA LEU A 64 -54.79 -59.94 35.60
C LEU A 64 -55.93 -59.02 35.11
N ARG A 65 -56.09 -58.86 33.79
CA ARG A 65 -57.09 -57.94 33.18
C ARG A 65 -58.54 -58.27 33.56
N THR A 66 -58.83 -59.54 33.83
CA THR A 66 -60.16 -60.00 34.26
C THR A 66 -60.31 -60.02 35.77
N TRP A 67 -59.22 -59.89 36.54
CA TRP A 67 -59.22 -59.99 37.99
C TRP A 67 -59.84 -58.73 38.64
N PRO A 68 -60.89 -58.87 39.49
CA PRO A 68 -61.60 -57.72 40.06
C PRO A 68 -60.72 -56.75 40.86
N TRP A 69 -59.78 -57.26 41.68
CA TRP A 69 -58.86 -56.44 42.46
C TRP A 69 -57.93 -55.58 41.60
N TRP A 70 -57.50 -56.10 40.45
CA TRP A 70 -56.69 -55.32 39.51
C TRP A 70 -57.50 -54.19 38.85
N LYS A 71 -58.75 -54.44 38.48
CA LYS A 71 -59.66 -53.40 37.94
C LYS A 71 -59.92 -52.30 38.97
N LEU A 72 -60.08 -52.67 40.25
CA LEU A 72 -60.20 -51.71 41.35
C LEU A 72 -58.92 -50.88 41.49
N TRP A 73 -57.76 -51.54 41.56
CA TRP A 73 -56.46 -50.87 41.65
C TRP A 73 -56.21 -49.91 40.48
N GLN A 74 -56.56 -50.26 39.24
CA GLN A 74 -56.43 -49.35 38.09
C GLN A 74 -57.26 -48.06 38.22
N LYS A 75 -58.43 -48.13 38.86
CA LYS A 75 -59.28 -46.94 39.12
C LYS A 75 -58.78 -46.14 40.31
N VAL A 76 -58.26 -46.80 41.35
CA VAL A 76 -57.79 -46.15 42.59
C VAL A 76 -56.39 -45.57 42.43
N LYS A 77 -55.48 -46.24 41.72
CA LYS A 77 -54.07 -45.84 41.53
C LYS A 77 -53.90 -44.39 41.04
N PRO A 78 -54.58 -43.88 40.00
CA PRO A 78 -54.42 -42.49 39.57
C PRO A 78 -55.02 -41.47 40.55
N LEU A 79 -55.86 -41.90 41.50
CA LEU A 79 -56.38 -41.07 42.59
C LEU A 79 -55.43 -41.04 43.80
N LEU A 80 -54.40 -41.89 43.82
CA LEU A 80 -53.35 -41.86 44.83
C LEU A 80 -52.32 -40.80 44.43
N ASN A 81 -52.38 -39.65 45.10
CA ASN A 81 -51.59 -38.45 44.79
C ASN A 81 -50.09 -38.56 45.13
N VAL A 82 -49.62 -39.73 45.58
CA VAL A 82 -48.31 -39.89 46.23
C VAL A 82 -47.69 -41.25 45.89
N THR A 83 -47.37 -41.48 44.62
CA THR A 83 -46.29 -42.44 44.33
C THR A 83 -45.35 -41.80 43.33
N ARG A 84 -44.10 -41.56 43.77
CA ARG A 84 -42.95 -41.12 42.95
C ARG A 84 -42.85 -39.63 42.62
N VAL A 85 -43.57 -38.75 43.32
CA VAL A 85 -43.41 -37.29 43.17
C VAL A 85 -41.97 -36.88 43.51
N GLU A 86 -41.37 -37.46 44.55
CA GLU A 86 -39.97 -37.21 44.92
C GLU A 86 -38.98 -37.66 43.81
N ASP A 87 -39.17 -38.85 43.22
CA ASP A 87 -38.36 -39.33 42.08
C ASP A 87 -38.48 -38.39 40.86
N GLU A 88 -39.69 -37.85 40.61
CA GLU A 88 -39.95 -36.97 39.48
C GLU A 88 -39.39 -35.57 39.71
N ILE A 89 -39.51 -35.03 40.93
CA ILE A 89 -38.89 -33.78 41.34
C ILE A 89 -37.37 -33.90 41.20
N ALA A 90 -36.75 -34.95 41.74
CA ALA A 90 -35.30 -35.15 41.63
C ALA A 90 -34.82 -35.22 40.16
N LYS A 91 -35.59 -35.88 39.27
CA LYS A 91 -35.29 -35.91 37.83
C LYS A 91 -35.47 -34.56 37.14
N LEU A 92 -36.46 -33.77 37.56
CA LEU A 92 -36.70 -32.44 37.02
C LEU A 92 -35.61 -31.48 37.50
N GLU A 93 -35.19 -31.57 38.75
CA GLU A 93 -34.07 -30.82 39.31
C GLU A 93 -32.76 -31.14 38.59
N GLU A 94 -32.44 -32.43 38.38
CA GLU A 94 -31.24 -32.83 37.63
C GLU A 94 -31.26 -32.29 36.19
N LYS A 95 -32.43 -32.33 35.52
CA LYS A 95 -32.59 -31.77 34.18
C LYS A 95 -32.47 -30.26 34.16
N ALA A 96 -33.07 -29.58 35.12
CA ALA A 96 -33.02 -28.13 35.26
C ALA A 96 -31.57 -27.69 35.50
N GLN A 97 -30.84 -28.38 36.38
CA GLN A 97 -29.43 -28.10 36.66
C GLN A 97 -28.57 -28.30 35.42
N LYS A 98 -28.70 -29.43 34.70
CA LYS A 98 -27.96 -29.66 33.45
C LYS A 98 -28.29 -28.63 32.37
N ALA A 99 -29.56 -28.24 32.25
CA ALA A 99 -29.98 -27.23 31.30
C ALA A 99 -29.41 -25.85 31.66
N GLN A 100 -29.40 -25.50 32.94
CA GLN A 100 -28.82 -24.26 33.44
C GLN A 100 -27.31 -24.19 33.20
N GLU A 101 -26.57 -25.26 33.52
CA GLU A 101 -25.13 -25.33 33.28
C GLU A 101 -24.77 -25.26 31.79
N ALA A 102 -25.58 -25.90 30.92
CA ALA A 102 -25.41 -25.80 29.48
C ALA A 102 -25.70 -24.38 28.98
N PHE A 103 -26.79 -23.77 29.45
CA PHE A 103 -27.17 -22.41 29.10
C PHE A 103 -26.08 -21.41 29.47
N GLU A 104 -25.52 -21.48 30.68
CA GLU A 104 -24.46 -20.56 31.12
C GLU A 104 -23.17 -20.70 30.30
N LYS A 105 -22.82 -21.92 29.88
CA LYS A 105 -21.66 -22.17 29.01
C LYS A 105 -21.88 -21.58 27.63
N GLU A 106 -23.03 -21.84 27.02
CA GLU A 106 -23.38 -21.32 25.70
C GLU A 106 -23.54 -19.80 25.71
N GLU A 107 -24.10 -19.22 26.76
CA GLU A 107 -24.25 -17.76 26.89
C GLU A 107 -22.89 -17.06 26.96
N LYS A 108 -21.93 -17.60 27.74
CA LYS A 108 -20.56 -17.09 27.79
C LYS A 108 -19.88 -17.16 26.43
N LEU A 109 -19.96 -18.33 25.78
CA LEU A 109 -19.37 -18.54 24.46
C LEU A 109 -19.98 -17.59 23.41
N ARG A 110 -21.30 -17.37 23.46
CA ARG A 110 -21.99 -16.43 22.57
C ARG A 110 -21.49 -15.00 22.75
N LYS A 111 -21.35 -14.53 24.00
CA LYS A 111 -20.86 -13.17 24.28
C LYS A 111 -19.41 -12.98 23.81
N GLU A 112 -18.56 -13.98 24.00
CA GLU A 112 -17.18 -13.95 23.50
C GLU A 112 -17.13 -13.88 21.97
N LEU A 113 -17.95 -14.68 21.28
CA LEU A 113 -18.04 -14.69 19.82
C LEU A 113 -18.65 -13.40 19.25
N GLU A 114 -19.66 -12.83 19.91
CA GLU A 114 -20.24 -11.53 19.54
C GLU A 114 -19.19 -10.41 19.66
N GLY A 115 -18.38 -10.42 20.72
CA GLY A 115 -17.28 -9.47 20.90
C GLY A 115 -16.18 -9.61 19.83
N LEU A 116 -15.78 -10.84 19.51
CA LEU A 116 -14.84 -11.12 18.41
C LEU A 116 -15.39 -10.65 17.06
N ASN A 117 -16.67 -10.91 16.78
CA ASN A 117 -17.30 -10.50 15.53
C ASN A 117 -17.39 -8.97 15.41
N ALA A 118 -17.69 -8.27 16.51
CA ALA A 118 -17.68 -6.80 16.55
C ALA A 118 -16.29 -6.22 16.22
N LYS A 119 -15.22 -6.77 16.85
CA LYS A 119 -13.83 -6.36 16.55
C LYS A 119 -13.47 -6.58 15.09
N LEU A 120 -13.79 -7.75 14.52
CA LEU A 120 -13.52 -8.06 13.12
C LEU A 120 -14.31 -7.14 12.16
N LEU A 121 -15.53 -6.75 12.53
CA LEU A 121 -16.32 -5.78 11.75
C LEU A 121 -15.69 -4.39 11.80
N GLU A 122 -15.26 -3.92 12.96
CA GLU A 122 -14.54 -2.65 13.10
C GLU A 122 -13.27 -2.63 12.27
N GLU A 123 -12.42 -3.66 12.37
CA GLU A 123 -11.21 -3.81 11.56
C GLU A 123 -11.52 -3.80 10.06
N LYS A 124 -12.55 -4.55 9.63
CA LYS A 124 -13.00 -4.56 8.24
C LYS A 124 -13.43 -3.16 7.78
N THR A 125 -14.21 -2.43 8.58
CA THR A 125 -14.66 -1.08 8.23
C THR A 125 -13.51 -0.08 8.17
N ALA A 126 -12.55 -0.16 9.09
CA ALA A 126 -11.35 0.68 9.09
C ALA A 126 -10.47 0.42 7.87
N LEU A 127 -10.30 -0.85 7.49
CA LEU A 127 -9.55 -1.22 6.27
C LEU A 127 -10.25 -0.72 5.01
N LEU A 128 -11.58 -0.84 4.92
CA LEU A 128 -12.35 -0.30 3.78
C LEU A 128 -12.20 1.22 3.67
N ALA A 129 -12.31 1.96 4.78
CA ALA A 129 -12.09 3.41 4.79
C ALA A 129 -10.66 3.79 4.36
N SER A 130 -9.65 3.00 4.78
CA SER A 130 -8.26 3.21 4.35
C SER A 130 -8.07 2.96 2.85
N ILE A 131 -8.76 1.98 2.28
CA ILE A 131 -8.72 1.69 0.85
C ILE A 131 -9.39 2.83 0.06
N GLU A 132 -10.58 3.27 0.45
CA GLU A 132 -11.27 4.39 -0.20
C GLU A 132 -10.44 5.68 -0.16
N GLY A 133 -9.80 5.98 0.99
CA GLY A 133 -8.87 7.10 1.09
C GLY A 133 -7.66 6.98 0.17
N LYS A 134 -7.12 5.76 0.00
CA LYS A 134 -6.02 5.51 -0.95
C LYS A 134 -6.45 5.61 -2.41
N GLU A 135 -7.66 5.20 -2.76
CA GLU A 135 -8.20 5.36 -4.11
C GLU A 135 -8.37 6.84 -4.48
N GLY A 136 -8.86 7.67 -3.54
CA GLY A 136 -8.91 9.12 -3.71
C GLY A 136 -7.52 9.72 -4.00
N ASN A 137 -6.53 9.40 -3.16
CA ASN A 137 -5.15 9.84 -3.36
C ASN A 137 -4.54 9.35 -4.69
N LEU A 138 -4.86 8.11 -5.09
CA LEU A 138 -4.39 7.56 -6.36
C LEU A 138 -4.97 8.31 -7.56
N SER A 139 -6.25 8.67 -7.50
CA SER A 139 -6.91 9.47 -8.55
C SER A 139 -6.26 10.85 -8.68
N GLU A 140 -5.96 11.53 -7.57
CA GLU A 140 -5.26 12.81 -7.57
C GLU A 140 -3.84 12.69 -8.17
N VAL A 141 -3.11 11.63 -7.83
CA VAL A 141 -1.78 11.37 -8.40
C VAL A 141 -1.87 11.08 -9.90
N GLN A 142 -2.88 10.32 -10.34
CA GLN A 142 -3.12 10.06 -11.77
C GLN A 142 -3.45 11.34 -12.53
N GLU A 143 -4.30 12.20 -12.00
CA GLU A 143 -4.63 13.48 -12.63
C GLU A 143 -3.40 14.40 -12.71
N ARG A 144 -2.59 14.44 -11.65
CA ARG A 144 -1.33 15.21 -11.64
C ARG A 144 -0.31 14.66 -12.63
N ALA A 145 -0.20 13.34 -12.74
CA ALA A 145 0.67 12.69 -13.72
C ALA A 145 0.21 12.98 -15.16
N ALA A 146 -1.09 12.94 -15.43
CA ALA A 146 -1.65 13.29 -16.74
C ALA A 146 -1.36 14.76 -17.09
N LYS A 147 -1.54 15.70 -16.15
CA LYS A 147 -1.20 17.12 -16.33
C LYS A 147 0.29 17.31 -16.63
N LEU A 148 1.17 16.67 -15.86
CA LEU A 148 2.62 16.73 -16.09
C LEU A 148 3.01 16.14 -17.44
N SER A 149 2.38 15.05 -17.87
CA SER A 149 2.62 14.45 -19.18
C SER A 149 2.19 15.39 -20.32
N ALA A 150 1.06 16.08 -20.18
CA ALA A 150 0.61 17.06 -21.16
C ALA A 150 1.55 18.28 -21.23
N GLN A 151 1.97 18.81 -20.07
CA GLN A 151 2.95 19.89 -20.00
C GLN A 151 4.29 19.50 -20.61
N LYS A 152 4.75 18.26 -20.38
CA LYS A 152 5.98 17.74 -20.98
C LYS A 152 5.86 17.72 -22.51
N ALA A 153 4.74 17.23 -23.06
CA ALA A 153 4.53 17.18 -24.50
C ALA A 153 4.52 18.59 -25.14
N ASP A 154 3.91 19.57 -24.45
CA ASP A 154 3.90 20.97 -24.90
C ASP A 154 5.32 21.56 -24.89
N LEU A 155 6.09 21.35 -23.82
CA LEU A 155 7.48 21.78 -23.72
C LEU A 155 8.40 21.10 -24.76
N GLU A 156 8.18 19.81 -25.05
CA GLU A 156 8.90 19.11 -26.12
C GLU A 156 8.59 19.70 -27.50
N THR A 157 7.35 20.14 -27.72
CA THR A 157 6.95 20.81 -28.97
C THR A 157 7.61 22.19 -29.07
N GLN A 158 7.53 23.00 -28.02
CA GLN A 158 8.18 24.30 -27.96
C GLN A 158 9.70 24.21 -28.15
N LEU A 159 10.34 23.22 -27.54
CA LEU A 159 11.77 22.97 -27.70
C LEU A 159 12.12 22.62 -29.15
N ARG A 160 11.27 21.83 -29.82
CA ARG A 160 11.48 21.48 -31.23
C ARG A 160 11.36 22.71 -32.12
N ASP A 161 10.33 23.52 -31.91
CA ASP A 161 10.12 24.75 -32.67
C ASP A 161 11.27 25.76 -32.47
N THR A 162 11.79 25.91 -31.25
CA THR A 162 12.96 26.78 -31.01
C THR A 162 14.23 26.23 -31.64
N GLN A 163 14.42 24.91 -31.65
CA GLN A 163 15.54 24.27 -32.33
C GLN A 163 15.47 24.50 -33.85
N ASP A 164 14.29 24.34 -34.45
CA ASP A 164 14.07 24.58 -35.87
C ASP A 164 14.30 26.06 -36.23
N ARG A 165 13.84 27.00 -35.40
CA ARG A 165 14.15 28.44 -35.58
C ARG A 165 15.64 28.73 -35.46
N LEU A 166 16.33 28.11 -34.51
CA LEU A 166 17.78 28.27 -34.35
C LEU A 166 18.53 27.82 -35.61
N THR A 167 18.19 26.65 -36.15
CA THR A 167 18.82 26.15 -37.39
C THR A 167 18.56 27.08 -38.58
N GLN A 168 17.34 27.62 -38.71
CA GLN A 168 17.03 28.60 -39.76
C GLN A 168 17.87 29.88 -39.63
N GLU A 169 18.03 30.40 -38.41
CA GLU A 169 18.87 31.59 -38.15
C GLU A 169 20.36 31.31 -38.39
N GLU A 170 20.85 30.11 -38.05
CA GLU A 170 22.22 29.69 -38.36
C GLU A 170 22.47 29.62 -39.86
N ASP A 171 21.53 29.08 -40.63
CA ASP A 171 21.58 29.05 -42.09
C ASP A 171 21.52 30.45 -42.69
N ALA A 172 20.62 31.31 -42.21
CA ALA A 172 20.52 32.70 -42.64
C ALA A 172 21.81 33.46 -42.35
N ARG A 173 22.40 33.28 -41.16
CA ARG A 173 23.70 33.85 -40.79
C ARG A 173 24.81 33.37 -41.73
N ASN A 174 24.84 32.08 -42.06
CA ASN A 174 25.84 31.52 -42.98
C ASN A 174 25.68 32.08 -44.40
N GLN A 175 24.44 32.25 -44.89
CA GLN A 175 24.17 32.90 -46.17
C GLN A 175 24.61 34.36 -46.17
N LEU A 176 24.29 35.12 -45.12
CA LEU A 176 24.73 36.50 -44.95
C LEU A 176 26.26 36.60 -44.91
N PHE A 177 26.94 35.68 -44.23
CA PHE A 177 28.39 35.63 -44.20
C PHE A 177 29.00 35.40 -45.60
N GLN A 178 28.42 34.48 -46.39
CA GLN A 178 28.86 34.26 -47.77
C GLN A 178 28.60 35.48 -48.67
N ALA A 179 27.43 36.11 -48.54
CA ALA A 179 27.10 37.33 -49.28
C ALA A 179 28.05 38.48 -48.93
N LYS A 180 28.33 38.67 -47.63
CA LYS A 180 29.30 39.64 -47.14
C LYS A 180 30.68 39.42 -47.76
N LYS A 181 31.17 38.17 -47.78
CA LYS A 181 32.47 37.83 -48.37
C LYS A 181 32.54 38.18 -49.86
N LYS A 182 31.46 37.95 -50.62
CA LYS A 182 31.39 38.35 -52.03
C LYS A 182 31.45 39.86 -52.21
N LEU A 183 30.66 40.59 -51.42
CA LEU A 183 30.67 42.06 -51.44
C LEU A 183 32.04 42.63 -51.05
N GLU A 184 32.72 42.06 -50.06
CA GLU A 184 34.08 42.46 -49.69
C GLU A 184 35.08 42.24 -50.84
N GLN A 185 34.93 41.14 -51.60
CA GLN A 185 35.75 40.89 -52.79
C GLN A 185 35.45 41.89 -53.92
N GLU A 186 34.17 42.20 -54.18
CA GLU A 186 33.77 43.21 -55.16
C GLU A 186 34.29 44.60 -54.79
N VAL A 187 34.17 45.00 -53.52
CA VAL A 187 34.72 46.27 -53.01
C VAL A 187 36.23 46.31 -53.17
N SER A 188 36.93 45.22 -52.88
CA SER A 188 38.38 45.14 -53.09
C SER A 188 38.75 45.26 -54.58
N GLY A 189 37.97 44.67 -55.47
CA GLY A 189 38.16 44.80 -56.92
C GLY A 189 37.98 46.24 -57.39
N LEU A 190 36.86 46.87 -57.01
CA LEU A 190 36.57 48.26 -57.36
C LEU A 190 37.63 49.24 -56.84
N LYS A 191 38.17 49.01 -55.63
CA LYS A 191 39.28 49.82 -55.11
C LYS A 191 40.52 49.75 -55.99
N LYS A 192 40.84 48.55 -56.49
CA LYS A 192 41.97 48.36 -57.40
C LYS A 192 41.72 49.06 -58.74
N ASP A 193 40.51 48.92 -59.28
CA ASP A 193 40.14 49.61 -60.53
C ASP A 193 40.24 51.14 -60.40
N VAL A 194 39.88 51.68 -59.22
CA VAL A 194 40.06 53.11 -58.90
C VAL A 194 41.54 53.50 -58.87
N GLU A 195 42.40 52.73 -58.19
CA GLU A 195 43.86 52.98 -58.19
C GLU A 195 44.46 52.94 -59.61
N ASP A 196 44.05 51.97 -60.43
CA ASP A 196 44.50 51.84 -61.82
C ASP A 196 44.05 53.03 -62.69
N LEU A 197 42.82 53.53 -62.48
CA LEU A 197 42.30 54.72 -63.14
C LEU A 197 43.03 55.99 -62.69
N GLU A 198 43.31 56.15 -61.40
CA GLU A 198 44.09 57.27 -60.86
C GLU A 198 45.50 57.32 -61.47
N LEU A 199 46.17 56.18 -61.59
CA LEU A 199 47.46 56.07 -62.28
C LEU A 199 47.36 56.46 -63.76
N SER A 200 46.28 56.07 -64.44
CA SER A 200 46.04 56.45 -65.83
C SER A 200 45.82 57.96 -65.99
N VAL A 201 45.08 58.58 -65.06
CA VAL A 201 44.88 60.04 -65.03
C VAL A 201 46.21 60.77 -64.81
N GLN A 202 47.01 60.34 -63.84
CA GLN A 202 48.30 60.95 -63.55
C GLN A 202 49.25 60.90 -64.77
N LYS A 203 49.23 59.78 -65.50
CA LYS A 203 50.00 59.63 -66.74
C LYS A 203 49.51 60.58 -67.85
N ALA A 204 48.19 60.72 -68.00
CA ALA A 204 47.60 61.65 -68.96
C ALA A 204 47.92 63.12 -68.62
N GLU A 205 47.95 63.48 -67.34
CA GLU A 205 48.36 64.81 -66.88
C GLU A 205 49.85 65.10 -67.18
N GLN A 206 50.73 64.11 -67.03
CA GLN A 206 52.14 64.24 -67.37
C GLN A 206 52.35 64.42 -68.88
N ASP A 207 51.63 63.65 -69.71
CA ASP A 207 51.66 63.81 -71.18
C ASP A 207 51.18 65.20 -71.59
N LYS A 208 50.11 65.70 -70.96
CA LYS A 208 49.61 67.07 -71.18
C LYS A 208 50.67 68.12 -70.84
N ALA A 209 51.32 68.03 -69.68
CA ALA A 209 52.36 68.98 -69.28
C ALA A 209 53.54 69.00 -70.28
N THR A 210 53.87 67.83 -70.84
CA THR A 210 54.91 67.69 -71.86
C THR A 210 54.51 68.38 -73.17
N LYS A 211 53.24 68.26 -73.57
CA LYS A 211 52.69 68.95 -74.75
C LYS A 211 52.60 70.46 -74.55
N ASP A 212 52.20 70.93 -73.37
CA ASP A 212 52.18 72.35 -73.03
C ASP A 212 53.58 72.97 -73.09
N HIS A 213 54.63 72.23 -72.73
CA HIS A 213 56.02 72.67 -72.87
C HIS A 213 56.46 72.78 -74.34
N GLN A 214 56.08 71.82 -75.20
CA GLN A 214 56.34 71.89 -76.64
C GLN A 214 55.66 73.10 -77.30
N ILE A 215 54.44 73.43 -76.87
CA ILE A 215 53.70 74.60 -77.37
C ILE A 215 54.41 75.91 -77.02
N ARG A 216 55.04 76.03 -75.85
CA ARG A 216 55.82 77.23 -75.49
C ARG A 216 57.05 77.40 -76.39
N ASN A 217 57.79 76.33 -76.64
CA ASN A 217 58.97 76.40 -77.50
C ASN A 217 58.61 76.84 -78.94
N LEU A 218 57.48 76.37 -79.47
CA LEU A 218 57.00 76.78 -80.79
C LEU A 218 56.53 78.24 -80.82
N ASN A 219 55.96 78.76 -79.72
CA ASN A 219 55.57 80.17 -79.62
C ASN A 219 56.79 81.11 -79.60
N ASP A 220 57.90 80.70 -78.98
CA ASP A 220 59.15 81.48 -78.97
C ASP A 220 59.80 81.53 -80.37
N GLU A 221 59.61 80.50 -81.20
CA GLU A 221 60.11 80.41 -82.57
C GLU A 221 59.31 81.30 -83.55
N ILE A 222 58.01 81.50 -83.28
CA ILE A 222 57.14 82.45 -84.01
C ILE A 222 57.58 83.90 -83.74
N ALA A 223 57.91 84.24 -82.50
CA ALA A 223 58.37 85.60 -82.14
C ALA A 223 59.67 86.00 -82.86
N HIS A 224 60.56 85.05 -83.13
CA HIS A 224 61.79 85.28 -83.91
C HIS A 224 61.48 85.59 -85.40
N GLN A 225 60.42 85.02 -85.98
CA GLN A 225 60.05 85.28 -87.36
C GLN A 225 59.43 86.68 -87.55
N ASP A 226 58.74 87.21 -86.53
CA ASP A 226 58.17 88.56 -86.53
C ASP A 226 59.23 89.69 -86.54
N GLU A 227 60.42 89.46 -85.98
CA GLU A 227 61.52 90.44 -86.05
C GLU A 227 62.12 90.60 -87.47
N LEU A 228 62.03 89.55 -88.30
CA LEU A 228 62.55 89.57 -89.67
C LEU A 228 61.64 90.38 -90.61
N ILE A 229 60.33 90.37 -90.36
CA ILE A 229 59.30 91.10 -91.13
C ILE A 229 59.42 92.62 -90.92
N ASN A 230 59.87 93.07 -89.76
CA ASN A 230 60.00 94.50 -89.42
C ASN A 230 61.10 95.25 -90.20
N LYS A 231 62.07 94.56 -90.80
CA LYS A 231 63.12 95.20 -91.64
C LYS A 231 62.67 95.48 -93.08
N LEU A 232 61.71 94.73 -93.61
CA LEU A 232 61.21 94.89 -94.99
C LEU A 232 60.10 95.96 -95.12
N ASN A 233 59.44 96.35 -94.02
CA ASN A 233 58.32 97.28 -94.03
C ASN A 233 58.69 98.78 -94.06
N LYS A 234 59.99 99.15 -94.02
CA LYS A 234 60.45 100.55 -94.01
C LYS A 234 60.54 101.23 -95.39
N GLU A 235 60.41 100.50 -96.50
CA GLU A 235 60.59 101.05 -97.86
C GLU A 235 59.30 101.35 -98.64
N LYS A 236 58.11 101.03 -98.11
CA LYS A 236 56.85 101.10 -98.89
C LYS A 236 55.75 102.02 -98.34
N LYS A 237 56.05 102.92 -97.39
CA LYS A 237 55.03 103.73 -96.69
C LYS A 237 55.26 105.23 -96.80
N LEU A 238 55.42 105.73 -98.03
CA LEU A 238 55.50 107.17 -98.37
C LEU A 238 54.39 107.64 -99.35
N GLN A 239 53.37 106.82 -99.63
CA GLN A 239 52.31 107.21 -100.58
C GLN A 239 50.96 106.52 -100.27
N GLY A 240 50.42 106.71 -99.07
CA GLY A 240 49.12 106.14 -98.74
C GLY A 240 48.45 106.69 -97.50
N GLU A 241 48.93 107.83 -96.98
CA GLU A 241 48.21 108.60 -95.99
C GLU A 241 47.19 109.46 -96.71
N SER A 242 45.95 108.96 -96.79
CA SER A 242 44.75 109.76 -96.57
C SER A 242 43.51 109.02 -97.08
N ASN A 243 43.20 107.86 -96.49
CA ASN A 243 41.85 107.66 -95.97
C ASN A 243 41.81 106.51 -94.95
N GLN A 244 41.23 106.86 -93.82
CA GLN A 244 41.40 106.30 -92.49
C GLN A 244 40.36 105.22 -92.18
N LYS A 245 40.67 104.38 -91.18
CA LYS A 245 39.69 103.88 -90.20
C LYS A 245 38.48 103.11 -90.76
N THR A 246 38.69 101.91 -91.32
CA THR A 246 37.62 100.89 -91.36
C THR A 246 38.15 99.47 -91.62
N SER A 247 39.18 99.03 -90.90
CA SER A 247 39.61 97.61 -90.95
C SER A 247 40.25 97.13 -89.64
N GLU A 248 39.91 97.78 -88.52
CA GLU A 248 40.34 97.36 -87.17
C GLU A 248 39.23 96.64 -86.39
N GLU A 249 38.02 96.48 -86.96
CA GLU A 249 36.90 95.84 -86.25
C GLU A 249 36.65 94.36 -86.61
N LEU A 250 37.38 93.78 -87.57
CA LEU A 250 37.09 92.41 -88.03
C LEU A 250 37.93 91.31 -87.35
N GLN A 251 39.16 91.59 -86.87
CA GLN A 251 40.00 90.54 -86.24
C GLN A 251 39.74 90.36 -84.74
N ALA A 252 39.12 91.34 -84.06
CA ALA A 252 38.78 91.25 -82.63
C ALA A 252 37.53 90.38 -82.34
N ALA A 253 36.77 90.01 -83.39
CA ALA A 253 35.58 89.16 -83.26
C ALA A 253 35.90 87.66 -83.37
N GLU A 254 36.92 87.26 -84.14
CA GLU A 254 37.26 85.84 -84.37
C GLU A 254 37.96 85.18 -83.17
N ASP A 255 38.81 85.91 -82.43
CA ASP A 255 39.46 85.36 -81.22
C ASP A 255 38.49 85.19 -80.03
N LYS A 256 37.38 85.93 -80.03
CA LYS A 256 36.35 85.84 -78.99
C LYS A 256 35.44 84.61 -79.16
N VAL A 257 35.20 84.19 -80.40
CA VAL A 257 34.40 82.99 -80.73
C VAL A 257 35.15 81.69 -80.40
N ASN A 258 36.47 81.64 -80.59
CA ASN A 258 37.28 80.46 -80.26
C ASN A 258 37.49 80.25 -78.74
N HIS A 259 37.57 81.33 -77.96
CA HIS A 259 37.59 81.23 -76.49
C HIS A 259 36.22 80.81 -75.93
N LEU A 260 35.13 81.34 -76.48
CA LEU A 260 33.77 80.97 -76.07
C LEU A 260 33.41 79.52 -76.41
N ASN A 261 33.89 78.96 -77.53
CA ASN A 261 33.69 77.53 -77.84
C ASN A 261 34.42 76.58 -76.89
N LYS A 262 35.62 76.94 -76.40
CA LYS A 262 36.34 76.14 -75.38
C LYS A 262 35.70 76.23 -73.99
N VAL A 263 35.16 77.39 -73.62
CA VAL A 263 34.41 77.57 -72.37
C VAL A 263 33.06 76.84 -72.45
N LYS A 264 32.39 76.87 -73.61
CA LYS A 264 31.16 76.12 -73.85
C LYS A 264 31.36 74.60 -73.72
N GLN A 265 32.41 74.02 -74.33
CA GLN A 265 32.69 72.59 -74.16
C GLN A 265 33.01 72.19 -72.72
N LYS A 266 33.73 73.03 -71.96
CA LYS A 266 33.96 72.77 -70.53
C LYS A 266 32.68 72.89 -69.70
N LEU A 267 31.81 73.84 -70.03
CA LEU A 267 30.53 74.01 -69.35
C LEU A 267 29.56 72.87 -69.68
N GLU A 268 29.54 72.39 -70.92
CA GLU A 268 28.78 71.19 -71.33
C GLU A 268 29.31 69.94 -70.60
N GLN A 269 30.63 69.78 -70.47
CA GLN A 269 31.21 68.64 -69.75
C GLN A 269 30.93 68.70 -68.23
N THR A 270 30.99 69.88 -67.61
CA THR A 270 30.57 70.04 -66.20
C THR A 270 29.06 69.90 -66.01
N LEU A 271 28.26 70.20 -67.04
CA LEU A 271 26.82 70.01 -67.00
C LEU A 271 26.49 68.52 -67.05
N ASP A 272 27.11 67.77 -67.97
CA ASP A 272 26.97 66.32 -68.06
C ASP A 272 27.41 65.64 -66.76
N GLU A 273 28.54 66.03 -66.16
CA GLU A 273 29.01 65.50 -64.86
C GLU A 273 28.05 65.82 -63.69
N LEU A 274 27.43 67.00 -63.71
CA LEU A 274 26.43 67.39 -62.70
C LEU A 274 25.09 66.67 -62.89
N GLU A 275 24.68 66.42 -64.13
CA GLU A 275 23.49 65.64 -64.45
C GLU A 275 23.67 64.17 -64.02
N ASP A 276 24.83 63.59 -64.31
CA ASP A 276 25.18 62.22 -63.89
C ASP A 276 25.27 62.08 -62.35
N SER A 277 25.82 63.09 -61.69
CA SER A 277 25.87 63.19 -60.23
C SER A 277 24.47 63.28 -59.63
N LEU A 278 23.60 64.14 -60.18
CA LEU A 278 22.22 64.31 -59.74
C LEU A 278 21.41 63.02 -59.93
N GLU A 279 21.66 62.27 -61.00
CA GLU A 279 20.95 61.02 -61.27
C GLU A 279 21.40 59.88 -60.33
N ARG A 280 22.69 59.81 -59.98
CA ARG A 280 23.19 58.91 -58.93
C ARG A 280 22.64 59.26 -57.55
N GLU A 281 22.57 60.54 -57.22
CA GLU A 281 22.06 61.04 -55.93
C GLU A 281 20.56 60.73 -55.76
N LYS A 282 19.76 60.90 -56.83
CA LYS A 282 18.35 60.46 -56.86
C LYS A 282 18.19 58.96 -56.63
N LYS A 283 19.06 58.14 -57.20
CA LYS A 283 19.02 56.67 -57.05
C LYS A 283 19.39 56.23 -55.64
N LEU A 284 20.48 56.78 -55.09
CA LEU A 284 20.89 56.57 -53.69
C LEU A 284 19.81 57.02 -52.71
N ARG A 285 19.17 58.17 -52.94
CA ARG A 285 18.07 58.66 -52.11
C ARG A 285 16.86 57.71 -52.11
N ALA A 286 16.52 57.15 -53.27
CA ALA A 286 15.44 56.17 -53.38
C ALA A 286 15.76 54.87 -52.62
N ASP A 287 17.00 54.38 -52.70
CA ASP A 287 17.45 53.19 -51.98
C ASP A 287 17.49 53.40 -50.46
N VAL A 288 17.96 54.58 -50.01
CA VAL A 288 17.93 54.97 -48.59
C VAL A 288 16.50 55.04 -48.07
N GLU A 289 15.57 55.63 -48.82
CA GLU A 289 14.15 55.70 -48.41
C GLU A 289 13.50 54.31 -48.35
N LYS A 290 13.91 53.40 -49.24
CA LYS A 290 13.43 52.01 -49.23
C LYS A 290 13.97 51.22 -48.04
N GLN A 291 15.25 51.40 -47.68
CA GLN A 291 15.82 50.82 -46.46
C GLN A 291 15.19 51.43 -45.19
N ARG A 292 14.95 52.75 -45.16
CA ARG A 292 14.29 53.43 -44.04
C ARG A 292 12.93 52.82 -43.74
N ARG A 293 12.10 52.61 -44.77
CA ARG A 293 10.77 51.96 -44.61
C ARG A 293 10.86 50.53 -44.11
N LYS A 294 11.88 49.77 -44.55
CA LYS A 294 12.10 48.39 -44.09
C LYS A 294 12.45 48.36 -42.60
N VAL A 295 13.39 49.21 -42.18
CA VAL A 295 13.79 49.34 -40.77
C VAL A 295 12.65 49.86 -39.89
N GLU A 296 11.82 50.80 -40.38
CA GLU A 296 10.60 51.23 -39.67
C GLU A 296 9.58 50.10 -39.49
N GLY A 297 9.43 49.22 -40.50
CA GLY A 297 8.59 48.03 -40.40
C GLY A 297 9.12 47.02 -39.37
N ASP A 298 10.42 46.72 -39.42
CA ASP A 298 11.08 45.80 -38.49
C ASP A 298 11.04 46.34 -37.04
N LEU A 299 11.20 47.66 -36.88
CA LEU A 299 11.06 48.34 -35.58
C LEU A 299 9.63 48.18 -35.01
N LYS A 300 8.61 48.27 -35.87
CA LYS A 300 7.22 48.14 -35.43
C LYS A 300 6.88 46.71 -35.00
N LEU A 301 7.34 45.72 -35.76
CA LEU A 301 7.18 44.30 -35.43
C LEU A 301 7.90 43.93 -34.14
N THR A 302 9.10 44.46 -33.91
CA THR A 302 9.84 44.23 -32.66
C THR A 302 9.17 44.91 -31.47
N GLN A 303 8.58 46.09 -31.64
CA GLN A 303 7.77 46.73 -30.59
C GLN A 303 6.52 45.91 -30.22
N GLU A 304 5.81 45.37 -31.20
CA GLU A 304 4.66 44.49 -30.98
C GLU A 304 5.08 43.20 -30.26
N ALA A 305 6.18 42.57 -30.67
CA ALA A 305 6.73 41.38 -30.01
C ALA A 305 7.14 41.64 -28.55
N VAL A 306 7.72 42.81 -28.26
CA VAL A 306 8.06 43.21 -26.88
C VAL A 306 6.79 43.40 -26.03
N ALA A 307 5.76 44.04 -26.58
CA ALA A 307 4.50 44.23 -25.87
C ALA A 307 3.80 42.90 -25.53
N ASP A 308 3.81 41.93 -26.46
CA ASP A 308 3.28 40.58 -26.22
C ASP A 308 4.09 39.82 -25.17
N LEU A 309 5.42 39.93 -25.20
CA LEU A 309 6.30 39.33 -24.20
C LEU A 309 6.07 39.93 -22.80
N GLU A 310 5.88 41.25 -22.69
CA GLU A 310 5.54 41.90 -21.42
C GLU A 310 4.19 41.43 -20.86
N ARG A 311 3.21 41.20 -21.75
CA ARG A 311 1.90 40.68 -21.36
C ARG A 311 1.99 39.24 -20.86
N ASN A 312 2.70 38.39 -21.57
CA ASN A 312 2.96 37.00 -21.18
C ASN A 312 3.73 36.92 -19.85
N LYS A 313 4.74 37.78 -19.67
CA LYS A 313 5.48 37.89 -18.40
C LYS A 313 4.53 38.18 -17.23
N LYS A 314 3.61 39.13 -17.40
CA LYS A 314 2.63 39.51 -16.36
C LYS A 314 1.68 38.36 -16.00
N GLU A 315 1.23 37.59 -16.99
CA GLU A 315 0.38 36.41 -16.75
C GLU A 315 1.14 35.28 -16.04
N LEU A 316 2.41 35.06 -16.41
CA LEU A 316 3.27 34.09 -15.74
C LEU A 316 3.55 34.50 -14.29
N GLU A 317 3.82 35.79 -14.03
CA GLU A 317 4.00 36.31 -12.66
C GLU A 317 2.75 36.10 -11.79
N GLN A 318 1.56 36.35 -12.32
CA GLN A 318 0.30 36.06 -11.60
C GLN A 318 0.10 34.57 -11.35
N THR A 319 0.47 33.73 -12.31
CA THR A 319 0.38 32.27 -12.18
C THR A 319 1.32 31.77 -11.09
N ILE A 320 2.57 32.25 -11.06
CA ILE A 320 3.55 31.96 -10.01
C ILE A 320 2.98 32.37 -8.65
N GLN A 321 2.45 33.58 -8.54
CA GLN A 321 1.89 34.08 -7.28
C GLN A 321 0.69 33.27 -6.78
N ARG A 322 -0.13 32.72 -7.68
CA ARG A 322 -1.18 31.76 -7.33
C ARG A 322 -0.60 30.43 -6.85
N LYS A 323 0.41 29.91 -7.54
CA LYS A 323 1.07 28.65 -7.19
C LYS A 323 1.79 28.75 -5.84
N ASP A 324 2.41 29.88 -5.53
CA ASP A 324 3.05 30.11 -4.22
C ASP A 324 2.06 30.09 -3.05
N LYS A 325 0.85 30.64 -3.26
CA LYS A 325 -0.24 30.57 -2.26
C LYS A 325 -0.76 29.14 -2.08
N GLU A 326 -0.91 28.39 -3.17
CA GLU A 326 -1.25 26.95 -3.11
C GLU A 326 -0.19 26.16 -2.34
N ILE A 327 1.09 26.38 -2.64
CA ILE A 327 2.21 25.72 -1.96
C ILE A 327 2.16 26.03 -0.46
N SER A 328 2.00 27.30 -0.10
CA SER A 328 1.93 27.71 1.32
C SER A 328 0.75 27.06 2.05
N SER A 329 -0.42 26.96 1.40
CA SER A 329 -1.58 26.26 1.97
C SER A 329 -1.34 24.76 2.14
N LEU A 330 -0.71 24.10 1.17
CA LEU A 330 -0.37 22.69 1.25
C LEU A 330 0.68 22.41 2.32
N THR A 331 1.67 23.30 2.48
CA THR A 331 2.67 23.21 3.56
C THR A 331 2.01 23.29 4.94
N ALA A 332 1.08 24.24 5.15
CA ALA A 332 0.35 24.34 6.42
C ALA A 332 -0.46 23.07 6.72
N LYS A 333 -1.14 22.50 5.72
CA LYS A 333 -1.85 21.21 5.88
C LYS A 333 -0.90 20.06 6.20
N LEU A 334 0.28 20.03 5.59
CA LEU A 334 1.29 19.01 5.87
C LEU A 334 1.78 19.10 7.32
N GLU A 335 1.98 20.31 7.85
CA GLU A 335 2.37 20.54 9.25
C GLU A 335 1.28 20.06 10.22
N ASP A 336 0.01 20.36 9.93
CA ASP A 336 -1.13 19.89 10.73
C ASP A 336 -1.19 18.36 10.77
N GLU A 337 -1.07 17.69 9.61
CA GLU A 337 -1.04 16.23 9.50
C GLU A 337 0.17 15.61 10.26
N GLN A 338 1.36 16.21 10.15
CA GLN A 338 2.53 15.76 10.92
C GLN A 338 2.32 15.89 12.43
N SER A 339 1.62 16.95 12.88
CA SER A 339 1.25 17.13 14.28
C SER A 339 0.29 16.04 14.75
N LEU A 340 -0.66 15.63 13.90
CA LEU A 340 -1.63 14.57 14.17
C LEU A 340 -0.94 13.21 14.25
N VAL A 341 -0.07 12.89 13.29
CA VAL A 341 0.74 11.67 13.29
C VAL A 341 1.55 11.56 14.58
N SER A 342 2.15 12.65 15.03
CA SER A 342 2.92 12.68 16.28
C SER A 342 2.08 12.39 17.52
N LYS A 343 0.83 12.87 17.57
CA LYS A 343 -0.12 12.58 18.65
C LYS A 343 -0.55 11.12 18.64
N LEU A 344 -0.90 10.58 17.47
CA LEU A 344 -1.30 9.19 17.30
C LEU A 344 -0.17 8.23 17.68
N GLN A 345 1.08 8.54 17.32
CA GLN A 345 2.24 7.74 17.74
C GLN A 345 2.43 7.69 19.26
N LYS A 346 2.15 8.80 19.97
CA LYS A 346 2.17 8.80 21.44
C LYS A 346 1.07 7.90 22.02
N GLN A 347 -0.16 8.02 21.51
CA GLN A 347 -1.27 7.16 21.92
C GLN A 347 -0.99 5.67 21.66
N ILE A 348 -0.39 5.33 20.52
CA ILE A 348 0.01 3.95 20.21
C ILE A 348 0.97 3.43 21.28
N LYS A 349 1.99 4.21 21.66
CA LYS A 349 2.95 3.80 22.71
C LYS A 349 2.28 3.63 24.08
N GLU A 350 1.38 4.53 24.46
CA GLU A 350 0.63 4.41 25.72
C GLU A 350 -0.25 3.15 25.73
N LEU A 351 -0.95 2.86 24.63
CA LEU A 351 -1.76 1.66 24.50
C LEU A 351 -0.92 0.39 24.50
N GLN A 352 0.25 0.41 23.86
CA GLN A 352 1.20 -0.72 23.89
C GLN A 352 1.67 -1.02 25.32
N GLY A 353 2.08 0.00 26.08
CA GLY A 353 2.47 -0.20 27.49
C GLY A 353 1.33 -0.76 28.34
N ARG A 354 0.10 -0.30 28.11
CA ARG A 354 -1.06 -0.84 28.82
C ARG A 354 -1.41 -2.29 28.44
N ILE A 355 -1.14 -2.69 27.20
CA ILE A 355 -1.28 -4.08 26.78
C ILE A 355 -0.24 -4.94 27.50
N GLU A 356 1.02 -4.50 27.56
CA GLU A 356 2.09 -5.21 28.28
C GLU A 356 1.75 -5.39 29.76
N GLU A 357 1.27 -4.34 30.45
CA GLU A 357 0.81 -4.43 31.84
C GLU A 357 -0.32 -5.46 32.03
N LEU A 358 -1.32 -5.46 31.15
CA LEU A 358 -2.43 -6.41 31.21
C LEU A 358 -1.98 -7.85 30.91
N GLU A 359 -1.01 -8.03 30.02
CA GLU A 359 -0.42 -9.36 29.73
C GLU A 359 0.33 -9.90 30.95
N GLU A 360 1.09 -9.06 31.67
CA GLU A 360 1.74 -9.43 32.92
C GLU A 360 0.73 -9.79 34.02
N GLU A 361 -0.37 -9.03 34.16
CA GLU A 361 -1.45 -9.35 35.11
C GLU A 361 -2.10 -10.71 34.80
N VAL A 362 -2.41 -10.98 33.53
CA VAL A 362 -3.00 -12.26 33.11
C VAL A 362 -2.06 -13.43 33.38
N GLU A 363 -0.77 -13.27 33.14
CA GLU A 363 0.21 -14.33 33.40
C GLU A 363 0.38 -14.58 34.91
N SER A 364 0.41 -13.50 35.72
CA SER A 364 0.38 -13.60 37.19
C SER A 364 -0.85 -14.36 37.69
N GLU A 365 -2.03 -14.04 37.15
CA GLU A 365 -3.28 -14.70 37.54
C GLU A 365 -3.31 -16.18 37.10
N ARG A 366 -2.79 -16.51 35.92
CA ARG A 366 -2.62 -17.91 35.47
C ARG A 366 -1.73 -18.71 36.43
N GLN A 367 -0.60 -18.14 36.85
CA GLN A 367 0.30 -18.79 37.80
C GLN A 367 -0.36 -18.98 39.18
N ALA A 368 -1.09 -17.97 39.66
CA ALA A 368 -1.84 -18.06 40.92
C ALA A 368 -2.93 -19.15 40.84
N ARG A 369 -3.66 -19.21 39.73
CA ARG A 369 -4.69 -20.23 39.49
C ARG A 369 -4.10 -21.64 39.41
N ALA A 370 -2.97 -21.82 38.74
CA ALA A 370 -2.29 -23.12 38.66
C ALA A 370 -1.84 -23.60 40.05
N LYS A 371 -1.34 -22.69 40.90
CA LYS A 371 -1.00 -23.01 42.30
C LYS A 371 -2.23 -23.42 43.11
N ALA A 372 -3.34 -22.69 42.96
CA ALA A 372 -4.60 -23.00 43.66
C ALA A 372 -5.20 -24.34 43.21
N GLU A 373 -5.20 -24.64 41.90
CA GLU A 373 -5.62 -25.94 41.36
C GLU A 373 -4.79 -27.09 41.93
N LYS A 374 -3.45 -26.92 42.01
CA LYS A 374 -2.56 -27.91 42.61
C LYS A 374 -2.89 -28.15 44.08
N GLN A 375 -3.03 -27.09 44.88
CA GLN A 375 -3.43 -27.20 46.28
C GLN A 375 -4.79 -27.89 46.45
N ARG A 376 -5.77 -27.59 45.57
CA ARG A 376 -7.07 -28.25 45.58
C ARG A 376 -6.97 -29.74 45.30
N ALA A 377 -6.11 -30.14 44.34
CA ALA A 377 -5.88 -31.54 44.02
C ALA A 377 -5.19 -32.29 45.17
N ASP A 378 -4.21 -31.67 45.83
CA ASP A 378 -3.53 -32.25 46.98
C ASP A 378 -4.52 -32.45 48.15
N LEU A 379 -5.35 -31.45 48.47
CA LEU A 379 -6.39 -31.55 49.52
C LEU A 379 -7.46 -32.59 49.19
N ALA A 380 -7.86 -32.72 47.92
CA ALA A 380 -8.83 -33.73 47.50
C ALA A 380 -8.28 -35.16 47.72
N ARG A 381 -6.98 -35.35 47.47
CA ARG A 381 -6.30 -36.60 47.71
C ARG A 381 -6.17 -36.92 49.21
N GLU A 382 -5.84 -35.93 50.03
CA GLU A 382 -5.82 -36.08 51.49
C GLU A 382 -7.21 -36.45 52.05
N LEU A 383 -8.28 -35.87 51.50
CA LEU A 383 -9.65 -36.22 51.86
C LEU A 383 -10.00 -37.66 51.50
N GLU A 384 -9.57 -38.14 50.33
CA GLU A 384 -9.78 -39.52 49.89
C GLU A 384 -9.03 -40.50 50.81
N GLU A 385 -7.76 -40.22 51.13
CA GLU A 385 -6.96 -41.03 52.08
C GLU A 385 -7.58 -41.06 53.49
N LEU A 386 -8.12 -39.93 53.97
CA LEU A 386 -8.84 -39.89 55.24
C LEU A 386 -10.17 -40.66 55.18
N GLY A 387 -10.85 -40.62 54.03
CA GLY A 387 -12.07 -41.39 53.76
C GLY A 387 -11.81 -42.89 53.83
N GLU A 388 -10.77 -43.38 53.15
CA GLU A 388 -10.36 -44.78 53.19
C GLU A 388 -10.02 -45.22 54.62
N ARG A 389 -9.25 -44.42 55.38
CA ARG A 389 -8.95 -44.70 56.79
C ARG A 389 -10.20 -44.77 57.66
N LEU A 390 -11.19 -43.90 57.40
CA LEU A 390 -12.45 -43.90 58.13
C LEU A 390 -13.27 -45.16 57.80
N GLU A 391 -13.32 -45.58 56.54
CA GLU A 391 -13.97 -46.82 56.13
C GLU A 391 -13.29 -48.05 56.74
N GLU A 392 -11.96 -48.11 56.75
CA GLU A 392 -11.19 -49.17 57.41
C GLU A 392 -11.50 -49.23 58.92
N ALA A 393 -11.47 -48.07 59.60
CA ALA A 393 -11.81 -47.98 61.02
C ALA A 393 -13.27 -48.37 61.29
N GLY A 394 -14.19 -47.99 60.41
CA GLY A 394 -15.60 -48.40 60.46
C GLY A 394 -15.77 -49.91 60.29
N GLY A 395 -15.06 -50.50 59.33
CA GLY A 395 -15.01 -51.94 59.10
C GLY A 395 -14.45 -52.72 60.29
N ALA A 396 -13.34 -52.24 60.87
CA ALA A 396 -12.75 -52.81 62.07
C ALA A 396 -13.71 -52.75 63.27
N THR A 397 -14.41 -51.63 63.45
CA THR A 397 -15.41 -51.46 64.50
C THR A 397 -16.59 -52.42 64.31
N SER A 398 -17.10 -52.55 63.08
CA SER A 398 -18.18 -53.48 62.74
C SER A 398 -17.78 -54.94 63.01
N ALA A 399 -16.57 -55.34 62.58
CA ALA A 399 -16.03 -56.66 62.86
C ALA A 399 -15.91 -56.94 64.37
N GLN A 400 -15.47 -55.94 65.15
CA GLN A 400 -15.36 -56.05 66.60
C GLN A 400 -16.74 -56.22 67.27
N ILE A 401 -17.76 -55.49 66.80
CA ILE A 401 -19.15 -55.63 67.29
C ILE A 401 -19.66 -57.06 67.03
N GLU A 402 -19.47 -57.59 65.82
CA GLU A 402 -19.87 -58.97 65.49
C GLU A 402 -19.14 -60.02 66.33
N LEU A 403 -17.85 -59.80 66.62
CA LEU A 403 -17.06 -60.68 67.48
C LEU A 403 -17.58 -60.65 68.93
N ASN A 404 -17.94 -59.47 69.44
CA ASN A 404 -18.58 -59.34 70.76
C ASN A 404 -19.95 -60.03 70.82
N LYS A 405 -20.80 -59.88 69.79
CA LYS A 405 -22.08 -60.62 69.72
C LYS A 405 -21.88 -62.13 69.77
N LYS A 406 -20.89 -62.66 69.04
CA LYS A 406 -20.55 -64.09 69.10
C LYS A 406 -20.12 -64.52 70.50
N ARG A 407 -19.25 -63.74 71.14
CA ARG A 407 -18.84 -63.99 72.54
C ARG A 407 -20.02 -63.97 73.51
N GLU A 408 -20.95 -63.03 73.35
CA GLU A 408 -22.17 -62.97 74.17
C GLU A 408 -23.07 -64.19 73.94
N ALA A 409 -23.22 -64.63 72.70
CA ALA A 409 -23.98 -65.84 72.36
C ALA A 409 -23.32 -67.10 72.95
N GLU A 410 -21.99 -67.23 72.87
CA GLU A 410 -21.23 -68.32 73.49
C GLU A 410 -21.35 -68.28 75.02
N LEU A 411 -21.22 -67.11 75.65
CA LEU A 411 -21.43 -66.94 77.09
C LEU A 411 -22.84 -67.34 77.51
N SER A 412 -23.86 -66.95 76.73
CA SER A 412 -25.24 -67.35 77.00
C SER A 412 -25.43 -68.86 76.89
N LYS A 413 -24.80 -69.50 75.90
CA LYS A 413 -24.80 -70.96 75.75
C LYS A 413 -24.11 -71.65 76.93
N LEU A 414 -22.89 -71.23 77.29
CA LEU A 414 -22.15 -71.79 78.41
C LEU A 414 -22.89 -71.64 79.75
N ARG A 415 -23.61 -70.52 79.95
CA ARG A 415 -24.48 -70.36 81.12
C ARG A 415 -25.62 -71.38 81.14
N ARG A 416 -26.26 -71.64 80.00
CA ARG A 416 -27.28 -72.69 79.89
C ARG A 416 -26.71 -74.08 80.15
N ASP A 417 -25.57 -74.40 79.53
CA ASP A 417 -24.89 -75.69 79.70
C ASP A 417 -24.50 -75.91 81.17
N LEU A 418 -24.03 -74.86 81.87
CA LEU A 418 -23.73 -74.89 83.31
C LEU A 418 -24.98 -75.14 84.15
N GLU A 419 -26.09 -74.46 83.83
CA GLU A 419 -27.36 -74.62 84.53
C GLU A 419 -27.94 -76.03 84.33
N GLU A 420 -27.88 -76.57 83.12
CA GLU A 420 -28.25 -77.96 82.82
C GLU A 420 -27.38 -78.96 83.57
N ALA A 421 -26.06 -78.74 83.62
CA ALA A 421 -25.14 -79.57 84.39
C ALA A 421 -25.42 -79.51 85.90
N ASN A 422 -25.74 -78.32 86.43
CA ASN A 422 -26.15 -78.17 87.83
C ASN A 422 -27.46 -78.91 88.12
N ILE A 423 -28.48 -78.80 87.26
CA ILE A 423 -29.74 -79.55 87.40
C ILE A 423 -29.48 -81.07 87.38
N GLN A 424 -28.63 -81.54 86.47
CA GLN A 424 -28.22 -82.95 86.45
C GLN A 424 -27.48 -83.35 87.73
N HIS A 425 -26.59 -82.50 88.24
CA HIS A 425 -25.86 -82.75 89.47
C HIS A 425 -26.79 -82.79 90.69
N GLU A 426 -27.73 -81.85 90.80
CA GLU A 426 -28.76 -81.85 91.85
C GLU A 426 -29.65 -83.10 91.76
N SER A 427 -30.05 -83.50 90.55
CA SER A 427 -30.81 -84.73 90.32
C SER A 427 -30.04 -85.99 90.75
N THR A 428 -28.74 -86.08 90.41
CA THR A 428 -27.88 -87.20 90.82
C THR A 428 -27.65 -87.22 92.33
N LEU A 429 -27.42 -86.06 92.97
CA LEU A 429 -27.34 -85.92 94.43
C LEU A 429 -28.64 -86.32 95.12
N ALA A 430 -29.80 -85.90 94.61
CA ALA A 430 -31.10 -86.28 95.13
C ALA A 430 -31.31 -87.80 95.03
N ASN A 431 -30.96 -88.41 93.90
CA ASN A 431 -31.01 -89.86 93.71
C ASN A 431 -30.06 -90.62 94.67
N LEU A 432 -28.86 -90.11 94.91
CA LEU A 432 -27.90 -90.70 95.86
C LEU A 432 -28.39 -90.56 97.31
N ARG A 433 -28.93 -89.40 97.69
CA ARG A 433 -29.55 -89.20 99.01
C ARG A 433 -30.73 -90.14 99.21
N LYS A 434 -31.56 -90.33 98.18
CA LYS A 434 -32.66 -91.31 98.20
C LYS A 434 -32.13 -92.73 98.43
N LYS A 435 -31.16 -93.19 97.62
CA LYS A 435 -30.54 -94.51 97.79
C LYS A 435 -29.90 -94.70 99.17
N HIS A 436 -29.26 -93.67 99.71
CA HIS A 436 -28.65 -93.72 101.04
C HIS A 436 -29.73 -93.83 102.13
N ASN A 437 -30.81 -93.04 102.03
CA ASN A 437 -31.94 -93.14 102.94
C ASN A 437 -32.62 -94.51 102.85
N ASP A 438 -32.81 -95.05 101.64
CA ASP A 438 -33.38 -96.38 101.41
C ASP A 438 -32.48 -97.47 102.06
N ALA A 439 -31.15 -97.37 101.90
CA ALA A 439 -30.19 -98.29 102.51
C ALA A 439 -30.11 -98.17 104.05
N VAL A 440 -30.24 -96.95 104.60
CA VAL A 440 -30.33 -96.72 106.05
C VAL A 440 -31.63 -97.30 106.60
N SER A 441 -32.74 -97.18 105.87
CA SER A 441 -34.02 -97.82 106.23
C SER A 441 -33.88 -99.34 106.23
N GLU A 442 -33.26 -99.94 105.21
CA GLU A 442 -32.97 -101.39 105.16
C GLU A 442 -32.07 -101.85 106.32
N MET A 443 -31.02 -101.09 106.65
CA MET A 443 -30.15 -101.39 107.81
C MET A 443 -30.90 -101.23 109.14
N GLY A 444 -31.83 -100.27 109.23
CA GLY A 444 -32.75 -100.13 110.36
C GLY A 444 -33.67 -101.34 110.50
N GLU A 445 -34.23 -101.82 109.39
CA GLU A 445 -35.06 -103.03 109.35
C GLU A 445 -34.25 -104.30 109.72
N GLN A 446 -32.98 -104.38 109.33
CA GLN A 446 -32.07 -105.46 109.71
C GLN A 446 -31.69 -105.41 111.21
N LEU A 447 -31.47 -104.22 111.77
CA LEU A 447 -31.25 -104.03 113.21
C LEU A 447 -32.51 -104.40 114.03
N ASP A 448 -33.69 -104.06 113.54
CA ASP A 448 -34.97 -104.45 114.15
C ASP A 448 -35.23 -105.96 114.05
N GLN A 449 -34.73 -106.64 113.00
CA GLN A 449 -34.74 -108.10 112.92
C GLN A 449 -33.76 -108.75 113.90
N LEU A 450 -32.57 -108.17 114.11
CA LEU A 450 -31.58 -108.67 115.06
C LEU A 450 -31.99 -108.46 116.53
N ASN A 451 -32.73 -107.40 116.85
CA ASN A 451 -33.26 -107.17 118.20
C ASN A 451 -34.49 -108.04 118.55
N LYS A 452 -35.02 -108.81 117.60
CA LYS A 452 -36.14 -109.77 117.79
C LYS A 452 -35.67 -111.23 117.90
N LEU A 453 -34.38 -111.49 117.77
CA LEU A 453 -33.70 -112.75 118.06
C LEU A 453 -33.00 -112.64 119.43
#